data_AF-A0A0Q5V7E3-F1
#
_entry.id   AF-A0A0Q5V7E3-F1
#
_cell.length_a   1.000
_cell.length_b   1.000
_cell.length_c   1.000
_cell.angle_alpha   90.00
_cell.angle_beta   90.00
_cell.angle_gamma   90.00
#
_symmetry.space_group_name_H-M   'P 1'
#
loop_
_entity.id
_entity.type
_entity.pdbx_description
1 polymer ?
#
loop_
_entity_poly.entity_id
_entity_poly.type
_entity_poly.pdbx_seq_one_letter_code
_entity_poly.pdbx_strand_id
1 'polypeptide(L)'
;MIALTAVRGVIRKGAPEVTLKGDPTAAPSPVVFAVFRGGKRIAERVLTWPTDFAFDGEPGEGRARLPDTAALEPFAGIKPEASGKGLKRGPEWQLVRLFPSTRAEFEAAWYKRKGRLPDRETLQFSARQVTAHYPLDEADRAIAAVVQGYAAIDLADAGLMEEAAGALRRQIDRMEGVPATGLLRTDGVHQTASMYMALWQVLLSLGRFDEVVTALDDYIAHLRTHQSPFGRVVFNGCCSMLLRTDIHARRGEVEAARALASACGRYYVENMLNLEQKSQWFKETRRAHDASGMALEIVERLEAKKPALSPAVVLEAAHRLFDPRAAEALSRRYETFCAAQRAAA
;
A
#
# COMPACT_ATOMS: atom_id res chain seq x y z
N MET A 1 -23.43 37.96 4.18
CA MET A 1 -23.19 36.49 4.28
C MET A 1 -22.12 36.17 3.25
N ILE A 2 -20.98 35.62 3.67
CA ILE A 2 -19.88 35.35 2.73
C ILE A 2 -20.22 34.08 1.94
N ALA A 3 -20.20 34.19 0.61
CA ALA A 3 -20.40 33.07 -0.29
C ALA A 3 -19.07 32.28 -0.42
N LEU A 4 -18.83 31.36 0.52
CA LEU A 4 -17.68 30.45 0.47
C LEU A 4 -18.08 29.07 -0.05
N THR A 5 -17.20 28.47 -0.84
CA THR A 5 -17.29 27.05 -1.25
C THR A 5 -16.00 26.34 -0.86
N ALA A 6 -16.11 25.12 -0.32
CA ALA A 6 -14.95 24.30 0.00
C ALA A 6 -14.54 23.48 -1.22
N VAL A 7 -13.52 23.93 -1.95
CA VAL A 7 -13.12 23.37 -3.25
C VAL A 7 -12.39 22.05 -3.08
N ARG A 8 -11.33 22.07 -2.27
CA ARG A 8 -10.42 20.94 -2.06
C ARG A 8 -10.10 20.76 -0.59
N GLY A 9 -9.97 19.52 -0.18
CA GLY A 9 -9.51 19.16 1.15
C GLY A 9 -8.72 17.86 1.05
N VAL A 10 -7.44 17.88 1.41
CA VAL A 10 -6.51 16.75 1.28
C VAL A 10 -5.52 16.75 2.44
N ILE A 11 -4.77 15.67 2.61
CA ILE A 11 -3.63 15.64 3.55
C ILE A 11 -2.35 16.01 2.79
N ARG A 12 -1.55 16.92 3.37
CA ARG A 12 -0.24 17.34 2.88
C ARG A 12 0.75 17.44 4.03
N LYS A 13 1.89 16.77 3.87
CA LYS A 13 2.94 16.56 4.88
C LYS A 13 2.35 16.16 6.23
N GLY A 14 1.42 15.19 6.22
CA GLY A 14 0.76 14.67 7.42
C GLY A 14 -0.29 15.58 8.07
N ALA A 15 -0.61 16.74 7.49
CA ALA A 15 -1.63 17.66 8.02
C ALA A 15 -2.72 17.96 6.99
N PRO A 16 -3.97 18.25 7.40
CA PRO A 16 -4.99 18.69 6.47
C PRO A 16 -4.66 20.04 5.83
N GLU A 17 -4.72 20.09 4.51
CA GLU A 17 -4.70 21.28 3.69
C GLU A 17 -6.08 21.48 3.06
N VAL A 18 -6.60 22.70 3.16
CA VAL A 18 -7.93 23.08 2.69
C VAL A 18 -7.82 24.23 1.70
N THR A 19 -8.64 24.18 0.66
CA THR A 19 -8.82 25.25 -0.31
C THR A 19 -10.28 25.68 -0.31
N LEU A 20 -10.52 26.96 -0.05
CA LEU A 20 -11.83 27.58 -0.15
C LEU A 20 -11.85 28.57 -1.32
N LYS A 21 -13.02 28.76 -1.92
CA LYS A 21 -13.25 29.76 -2.95
C LYS A 21 -14.25 30.80 -2.47
N GLY A 22 -13.91 32.06 -2.65
CA GLY A 22 -14.71 33.21 -2.26
C GLY A 22 -14.10 34.52 -2.74
N ASP A 23 -14.72 35.63 -2.37
CA ASP A 23 -14.17 36.96 -2.61
C ASP A 23 -12.98 37.22 -1.65
N PRO A 24 -11.75 37.43 -2.16
CA PRO A 24 -10.58 37.70 -1.34
C PRO A 24 -10.57 39.13 -0.76
N THR A 25 -11.48 39.99 -1.20
CA THR A 25 -11.67 41.36 -0.68
C THR A 25 -12.79 41.45 0.36
N ALA A 26 -13.47 40.33 0.63
CA ALA A 26 -14.54 40.27 1.63
C ALA A 26 -14.01 40.62 3.03
N ALA A 27 -14.91 41.18 3.86
CA ALA A 27 -14.60 41.45 5.25
C ALA A 27 -14.14 40.17 5.99
N PRO A 28 -13.11 40.26 6.85
CA PRO A 28 -12.63 39.12 7.62
C PRO A 28 -13.75 38.41 8.36
N SER A 29 -13.79 37.08 8.31
CA SER A 29 -14.82 36.28 8.95
C SER A 29 -14.34 34.89 9.31
N PRO A 30 -14.84 34.34 10.44
CA PRO A 30 -14.44 33.01 10.89
C PRO A 30 -15.01 31.91 10.01
N VAL A 31 -14.15 30.94 9.70
CA VAL A 31 -14.48 29.65 9.09
C VAL A 31 -14.07 28.56 10.07
N VAL A 32 -15.03 27.73 10.45
CA VAL A 32 -14.85 26.63 11.39
C VAL A 32 -14.67 25.33 10.64
N PHE A 33 -13.61 24.60 10.95
CA PHE A 33 -13.33 23.27 10.46
C PHE A 33 -13.58 22.27 11.59
N ALA A 34 -14.78 21.71 11.60
CA ALA A 34 -15.20 20.76 12.60
C ALA A 34 -14.60 19.37 12.30
N VAL A 35 -13.88 18.81 13.26
CA VAL A 35 -13.20 17.51 13.18
C VAL A 35 -14.10 16.45 13.82
N PHE A 36 -14.29 15.32 13.13
CA PHE A 36 -15.22 14.26 13.56
C PHE A 36 -14.54 12.91 13.79
N ARG A 37 -15.01 12.15 14.78
CA ARG A 37 -14.67 10.74 15.04
C ARG A 37 -15.97 9.98 15.35
N GLY A 38 -16.29 8.91 14.62
CA GLY A 38 -17.52 8.13 14.84
C GLY A 38 -18.80 8.97 14.83
N GLY A 39 -18.89 9.95 13.93
CA GLY A 39 -20.02 10.89 13.84
C GLY A 39 -20.06 11.99 14.91
N LYS A 40 -19.21 11.93 15.94
CA LYS A 40 -19.12 12.95 17.00
C LYS A 40 -18.10 14.02 16.62
N ARG A 41 -18.45 15.30 16.84
CA ARG A 41 -17.52 16.44 16.74
C ARG A 41 -16.56 16.36 17.92
N ILE A 42 -15.26 16.23 17.65
CA ILE A 42 -14.22 16.05 18.69
C ILE A 42 -13.34 17.27 18.88
N ALA A 43 -13.27 18.15 17.87
CA ALA A 43 -12.49 19.38 17.93
C ALA A 43 -12.91 20.33 16.82
N GLU A 44 -12.39 21.55 16.89
CA GLU A 44 -12.58 22.59 15.90
C GLU A 44 -11.25 23.27 15.60
N ARG A 45 -11.06 23.66 14.34
CA ARG A 45 -10.01 24.61 13.95
C ARG A 45 -10.71 25.80 13.33
N VAL A 46 -10.37 27.00 13.79
CA VAL A 46 -10.96 28.23 13.29
C VAL A 46 -9.88 28.98 12.52
N LEU A 47 -10.19 29.33 11.28
CA LEU A 47 -9.38 30.23 10.45
C LEU A 47 -10.22 31.45 10.06
N THR A 48 -9.58 32.55 9.79
CA THR A 48 -10.19 33.81 9.35
C THR A 48 -10.06 33.90 7.84
N TRP A 49 -11.18 33.84 7.11
CA TRP A 49 -11.20 34.19 5.69
C TRP A 49 -11.21 35.70 5.53
N PRO A 50 -10.44 36.30 4.61
CA PRO A 50 -9.41 35.68 3.76
C PRO A 50 -8.02 35.64 4.44
N THR A 51 -7.85 36.31 5.59
CA THR A 51 -6.55 36.59 6.25
C THR A 51 -5.63 35.39 6.45
N ASP A 52 -6.15 34.24 6.86
CA ASP A 52 -5.36 33.05 7.17
C ASP A 52 -5.10 32.16 5.93
N PHE A 53 -5.49 32.61 4.74
CA PHE A 53 -5.40 31.85 3.50
C PHE A 53 -4.41 32.49 2.53
N ALA A 54 -3.58 31.65 1.90
CA ALA A 54 -2.68 32.05 0.83
C ALA A 54 -3.40 32.01 -0.53
N PHE A 55 -3.28 33.08 -1.30
CA PHE A 55 -3.90 33.26 -2.62
C PHE A 55 -2.83 33.23 -3.73
N ASP A 56 -2.15 32.10 -3.84
CA ASP A 56 -1.04 31.87 -4.78
C ASP A 56 -1.45 30.98 -5.98
N GLY A 57 -2.74 30.69 -6.10
CA GLY A 57 -3.32 29.83 -7.14
C GLY A 57 -4.39 30.54 -7.96
N GLU A 58 -5.49 29.83 -8.21
CA GLU A 58 -6.61 30.35 -9.00
C GLU A 58 -7.26 31.59 -8.35
N PRO A 59 -7.75 32.55 -9.15
CA PRO A 59 -8.42 33.74 -8.62
C PRO A 59 -9.56 33.41 -7.66
N GLY A 60 -9.47 33.97 -6.45
CA GLY A 60 -10.44 33.78 -5.37
C GLY A 60 -10.31 32.45 -4.62
N GLU A 61 -9.32 31.61 -4.92
CA GLU A 61 -9.02 30.40 -4.15
C GLU A 61 -7.94 30.68 -3.11
N GLY A 62 -8.34 30.55 -1.85
CA GLY A 62 -7.45 30.68 -0.70
C GLY A 62 -7.13 29.30 -0.13
N ARG A 63 -5.85 29.03 0.09
CA ARG A 63 -5.34 27.78 0.65
C ARG A 63 -4.80 27.98 2.06
N ALA A 64 -5.13 27.06 2.97
CA ALA A 64 -4.62 27.07 4.33
C ALA A 64 -4.34 25.65 4.83
N ARG A 65 -3.44 25.54 5.81
CA ARG A 65 -3.21 24.31 6.57
C ARG A 65 -3.96 24.38 7.89
N LEU A 66 -4.50 23.24 8.33
CA LEU A 66 -5.16 23.13 9.63
C LEU A 66 -4.15 22.63 10.68
N PRO A 67 -3.59 23.52 11.52
CA PRO A 67 -2.55 23.13 12.48
C PRO A 67 -3.09 22.14 13.52
N ASP A 68 -2.18 21.35 14.09
CA ASP A 68 -2.43 20.46 15.23
C ASP A 68 -3.58 19.46 15.04
N THR A 69 -3.96 19.16 13.79
CA THR A 69 -5.04 18.22 13.53
C THR A 69 -4.56 16.77 13.61
N ALA A 70 -3.28 16.51 13.33
CA ALA A 70 -2.67 15.18 13.49
C ALA A 70 -2.69 14.68 14.95
N ALA A 71 -2.63 15.59 15.92
CA ALA A 71 -2.76 15.25 17.35
C ALA A 71 -4.16 14.71 17.73
N LEU A 72 -5.14 14.83 16.83
CA LEU A 72 -6.52 14.38 17.03
C LEU A 72 -6.78 13.00 16.41
N GLU A 73 -5.75 12.32 15.91
CA GLU A 73 -5.88 10.97 15.36
C GLU A 73 -6.40 9.96 16.40
N PRO A 74 -7.22 8.97 15.98
CA PRO A 74 -7.83 8.86 14.66
C PRO A 74 -8.98 9.86 14.47
N PHE A 75 -9.19 10.38 13.27
CA PHE A 75 -10.40 11.14 12.93
C PHE A 75 -10.98 10.71 11.57
N ALA A 76 -12.31 10.69 11.50
CA ALA A 76 -13.08 10.20 10.37
C ALA A 76 -13.25 11.26 9.27
N GLY A 77 -13.14 12.55 9.59
CA GLY A 77 -13.23 13.61 8.58
C GLY A 77 -13.33 15.00 9.17
N ILE A 78 -13.32 15.98 8.27
CA ILE A 78 -13.35 17.41 8.57
C ILE A 78 -14.47 18.04 7.74
N LYS A 79 -15.33 18.84 8.39
CA LYS A 79 -16.41 19.58 7.72
C LYS A 79 -16.20 21.09 7.92
N PRO A 80 -16.17 21.87 6.82
CA PRO A 80 -16.06 23.31 6.89
C PRO A 80 -17.44 23.97 7.09
N GLU A 81 -17.49 24.99 7.93
CA GLU A 81 -18.67 25.76 8.31
C GLU A 81 -18.34 27.25 8.29
N ALA A 82 -19.25 28.09 7.79
CA ALA A 82 -19.16 29.55 7.89
C ALA A 82 -20.51 30.12 8.30
N SER A 83 -20.51 31.12 9.19
CA SER A 83 -21.75 31.71 9.74
C SER A 83 -22.71 30.65 10.32
N GLY A 84 -22.18 29.61 10.97
CA GLY A 84 -22.96 28.51 11.55
C GLY A 84 -23.58 27.53 10.55
N LYS A 85 -23.25 27.62 9.25
CA LYS A 85 -23.76 26.73 8.20
C LYS A 85 -22.62 25.97 7.53
N GLY A 86 -22.85 24.68 7.23
CA GLY A 86 -21.90 23.86 6.48
C GLY A 86 -21.69 24.39 5.07
N LEU A 87 -20.42 24.47 4.62
CA LEU A 87 -20.10 24.86 3.26
C LEU A 87 -20.38 23.72 2.27
N LYS A 88 -20.77 24.09 1.05
CA LYS A 88 -20.82 23.15 -0.07
C LYS A 88 -19.40 22.65 -0.36
N ARG A 89 -19.25 21.33 -0.44
CA ARG A 89 -17.97 20.66 -0.71
C ARG A 89 -17.89 20.29 -2.19
N GLY A 90 -16.77 20.63 -2.82
CA GLY A 90 -16.43 20.24 -4.18
C GLY A 90 -16.05 18.76 -4.28
N PRO A 91 -15.90 18.25 -5.51
CA PRO A 91 -15.51 16.85 -5.76
C PRO A 91 -14.09 16.52 -5.26
N GLU A 92 -13.22 17.52 -5.10
CA GLU A 92 -11.86 17.34 -4.59
C GLU A 92 -11.78 17.40 -3.05
N TRP A 93 -12.92 17.49 -2.36
CA TRP A 93 -12.96 17.42 -0.90
C TRP A 93 -12.86 15.96 -0.43
N GLN A 94 -11.65 15.53 -0.09
CA GLN A 94 -11.31 14.17 0.34
C GLN A 94 -11.13 14.02 1.84
N LEU A 95 -11.25 15.10 2.63
CA LEU A 95 -11.24 15.06 4.11
C LEU A 95 -12.55 14.50 4.66
N VAL A 96 -13.01 13.41 4.06
CA VAL A 96 -14.21 12.67 4.38
C VAL A 96 -13.83 11.20 4.40
N ARG A 97 -14.27 10.47 5.44
CA ARG A 97 -14.01 9.03 5.57
C ARG A 97 -12.51 8.67 5.66
N LEU A 98 -11.76 9.48 6.41
CA LEU A 98 -10.33 9.26 6.69
C LEU A 98 -10.08 8.14 7.70
N PHE A 99 -11.11 7.75 8.46
CA PHE A 99 -11.05 6.63 9.40
C PHE A 99 -12.44 6.01 9.51
N PRO A 100 -12.59 4.71 9.21
CA PRO A 100 -13.86 4.00 9.38
C PRO A 100 -14.09 3.69 10.85
N SER A 101 -15.31 3.97 11.32
CA SER A 101 -15.74 3.70 12.70
C SER A 101 -16.58 2.41 12.80
N THR A 102 -16.95 1.83 11.66
CA THR A 102 -17.65 0.54 11.58
C THR A 102 -17.06 -0.31 10.47
N ARG A 103 -17.30 -1.63 10.53
CA ARG A 103 -16.92 -2.56 9.46
C ARG A 103 -17.56 -2.19 8.12
N ALA A 104 -18.84 -1.82 8.10
CA ALA A 104 -19.52 -1.42 6.87
C ALA A 104 -18.87 -0.18 6.21
N GLU A 105 -18.44 0.80 7.02
CA GLU A 105 -17.66 1.94 6.52
C GLU A 105 -16.30 1.51 5.98
N PHE A 106 -15.63 0.56 6.65
CA PHE A 106 -14.37 0.00 6.19
C PHE A 106 -14.53 -0.67 4.83
N GLU A 107 -15.49 -1.60 4.69
CA GLU A 107 -15.74 -2.33 3.45
C GLU A 107 -16.03 -1.38 2.28
N ALA A 108 -16.86 -0.35 2.51
CA ALA A 108 -17.18 0.65 1.50
C ALA A 108 -15.96 1.46 1.03
N ALA A 109 -15.03 1.77 1.93
CA ALA A 109 -13.85 2.59 1.62
C ALA A 109 -12.66 1.77 1.10
N TRP A 110 -12.47 0.53 1.54
CA TRP A 110 -11.20 -0.19 1.39
C TRP A 110 -11.23 -1.41 0.47
N TYR A 111 -12.36 -2.12 0.37
CA TYR A 111 -12.42 -3.39 -0.36
C TYR A 111 -12.30 -3.22 -1.88
N LYS A 112 -12.80 -2.09 -2.41
CA LYS A 112 -12.79 -1.75 -3.84
C LYS A 112 -11.94 -0.52 -4.10
N ARG A 113 -11.13 -0.55 -5.18
CA ARG A 113 -10.29 0.59 -5.59
C ARG A 113 -11.09 1.88 -5.77
N LYS A 114 -12.30 1.81 -6.33
CA LYS A 114 -13.20 2.97 -6.53
C LYS A 114 -13.65 3.63 -5.21
N GLY A 115 -13.67 2.89 -4.11
CA GLY A 115 -14.05 3.41 -2.79
C GLY A 115 -12.92 4.15 -2.07
N ARG A 116 -11.67 3.94 -2.50
CA ARG A 116 -10.49 4.50 -1.85
C ARG A 116 -10.32 5.98 -2.21
N LEU A 117 -9.63 6.70 -1.32
CA LEU A 117 -9.27 8.09 -1.55
C LEU A 117 -8.34 8.20 -2.77
N PRO A 118 -8.66 9.02 -3.78
CA PRO A 118 -7.85 9.13 -4.98
C PRO A 118 -6.50 9.83 -4.77
N ASP A 119 -6.43 10.77 -3.82
CA ASP A 119 -5.17 11.42 -3.45
C ASP A 119 -4.28 10.47 -2.64
N ARG A 120 -3.03 10.29 -3.10
CA ARG A 120 -2.12 9.26 -2.55
C ARG A 120 -1.70 9.54 -1.12
N GLU A 121 -1.42 10.80 -0.79
CA GLU A 121 -1.01 11.19 0.55
C GLU A 121 -2.17 11.11 1.54
N THR A 122 -3.37 11.51 1.11
CA THR A 122 -4.61 11.34 1.89
C THR A 122 -4.93 9.86 2.11
N LEU A 123 -4.73 9.01 1.10
CA LEU A 123 -4.89 7.55 1.24
C LEU A 123 -3.86 6.95 2.20
N GLN A 124 -2.58 7.37 2.10
CA GLN A 124 -1.51 6.92 2.98
C GLN A 124 -1.82 7.28 4.43
N PHE A 125 -2.23 8.53 4.68
CA PHE A 125 -2.63 9.01 6.00
C PHE A 125 -3.79 8.21 6.57
N SER A 126 -4.84 7.99 5.76
CA SER A 126 -6.00 7.18 6.13
C SER A 126 -5.59 5.73 6.48
N ALA A 127 -4.69 5.13 5.70
CA ALA A 127 -4.21 3.78 5.93
C ALA A 127 -3.41 3.68 7.23
N ARG A 128 -2.55 4.67 7.51
CA ARG A 128 -1.81 4.78 8.77
C ARG A 128 -2.73 4.86 9.99
N GLN A 129 -3.80 5.66 9.92
CA GLN A 129 -4.76 5.73 11.02
C GLN A 129 -5.42 4.37 11.28
N VAL A 130 -5.77 3.62 10.23
CA VAL A 130 -6.35 2.29 10.37
C VAL A 130 -5.34 1.32 11.01
N THR A 131 -4.12 1.25 10.48
CA THR A 131 -3.11 0.30 10.98
C THR A 131 -2.71 0.59 12.42
N ALA A 132 -2.78 1.85 12.86
CA ALA A 132 -2.48 2.27 14.22
C ALA A 132 -3.67 2.10 15.20
N HIS A 133 -4.89 2.39 14.77
CA HIS A 133 -6.01 2.62 15.71
C HIS A 133 -7.26 1.75 15.51
N TYR A 134 -7.45 1.09 14.37
CA TYR A 134 -8.73 0.43 14.04
C TYR A 134 -8.96 -0.84 14.85
N PRO A 135 -9.92 -0.94 15.78
CA PRO A 135 -9.93 -2.03 16.76
C PRO A 135 -10.77 -3.27 16.36
N LEU A 136 -11.43 -3.25 15.19
CA LEU A 136 -12.55 -4.15 14.93
C LEU A 136 -12.16 -5.51 14.34
N ASP A 137 -11.19 -5.55 13.42
CA ASP A 137 -10.85 -6.76 12.66
C ASP A 137 -9.39 -6.67 12.18
N GLU A 138 -8.61 -7.74 12.40
CA GLU A 138 -7.20 -7.79 12.01
C GLU A 138 -7.02 -7.97 10.49
N ALA A 139 -7.96 -8.63 9.80
CA ALA A 139 -7.90 -8.76 8.34
C ALA A 139 -8.13 -7.40 7.65
N ASP A 140 -8.98 -6.55 8.23
CA ASP A 140 -9.14 -5.15 7.79
C ASP A 140 -7.83 -4.36 7.97
N ARG A 141 -7.15 -4.51 9.12
CA ARG A 141 -5.84 -3.88 9.35
C ARG A 141 -4.79 -4.37 8.37
N ALA A 142 -4.77 -5.66 8.04
CA ALA A 142 -3.87 -6.21 7.04
C ALA A 142 -4.09 -5.56 5.66
N ILE A 143 -5.34 -5.35 5.25
CA ILE A 143 -5.66 -4.62 4.01
C ILE A 143 -5.09 -3.21 4.05
N ALA A 144 -5.27 -2.49 5.16
CA ALA A 144 -4.76 -1.14 5.31
C ALA A 144 -3.22 -1.10 5.32
N ALA A 145 -2.54 -2.07 5.93
CA ALA A 145 -1.08 -2.16 5.93
C ALA A 145 -0.52 -2.37 4.52
N VAL A 146 -1.15 -3.23 3.72
CA VAL A 146 -0.78 -3.40 2.30
C VAL A 146 -0.97 -2.10 1.52
N VAL A 147 -2.09 -1.38 1.73
CA VAL A 147 -2.32 -0.09 1.07
C VAL A 147 -1.32 0.97 1.53
N GLN A 148 -0.99 1.01 2.83
CA GLN A 148 0.01 1.92 3.38
C GLN A 148 1.38 1.70 2.73
N GLY A 149 1.81 0.44 2.57
CA GLY A 149 3.07 0.08 1.91
C GLY A 149 3.13 0.58 0.47
N TYR A 150 2.14 0.25 -0.36
CA TYR A 150 2.13 0.70 -1.76
C TYR A 150 1.99 2.22 -1.90
N ALA A 151 1.18 2.86 -1.05
CA ALA A 151 1.05 4.31 -1.08
C ALA A 151 2.35 5.02 -0.67
N ALA A 152 3.10 4.49 0.29
CA ALA A 152 4.41 5.00 0.66
C ALA A 152 5.43 4.87 -0.48
N ILE A 153 5.45 3.73 -1.18
CA ILE A 153 6.29 3.53 -2.38
C ILE A 153 5.91 4.53 -3.48
N ASP A 154 4.62 4.68 -3.78
CA ASP A 154 4.12 5.61 -4.80
C ASP A 154 4.52 7.07 -4.49
N LEU A 155 4.59 7.44 -3.21
CA LEU A 155 5.01 8.78 -2.75
C LEU A 155 6.53 8.98 -2.75
N ALA A 156 7.31 7.91 -2.90
CA ALA A 156 8.77 7.91 -2.83
C ALA A 156 9.33 8.55 -1.54
N ASP A 157 8.60 8.44 -0.42
CA ASP A 157 8.99 9.01 0.87
C ASP A 157 9.56 7.93 1.79
N ALA A 158 10.85 8.04 2.12
CA ALA A 158 11.55 7.05 2.94
C ALA A 158 10.99 6.95 4.37
N GLY A 159 10.57 8.07 4.97
CA GLY A 159 9.98 8.06 6.31
C GLY A 159 8.66 7.31 6.33
N LEU A 160 7.79 7.56 5.34
CA LEU A 160 6.53 6.83 5.19
C LEU A 160 6.74 5.35 4.87
N MET A 161 7.79 5.01 4.12
CA MET A 161 8.16 3.62 3.84
C MET A 161 8.65 2.88 5.09
N GLU A 162 9.47 3.51 5.94
CA GLU A 162 9.89 2.93 7.23
C GLU A 162 8.69 2.70 8.17
N GLU A 163 7.78 3.69 8.27
CA GLU A 163 6.54 3.52 9.02
C GLU A 163 5.69 2.35 8.48
N ALA A 164 5.58 2.23 7.16
CA ALA A 164 4.82 1.18 6.51
C ALA A 164 5.46 -0.21 6.69
N ALA A 165 6.79 -0.33 6.62
CA ALA A 165 7.51 -1.57 6.89
C ALA A 165 7.26 -2.04 8.34
N GLY A 166 7.33 -1.11 9.31
CA GLY A 166 7.00 -1.39 10.70
C GLY A 166 5.54 -1.83 10.90
N ALA A 167 4.60 -1.19 10.19
CA ALA A 167 3.18 -1.58 10.22
C ALA A 167 2.97 -2.99 9.62
N LEU A 168 3.57 -3.27 8.46
CA LEU A 168 3.48 -4.58 7.81
C LEU A 168 4.02 -5.70 8.70
N ARG A 169 5.19 -5.53 9.32
CA ARG A 169 5.76 -6.50 10.27
C ARG A 169 4.82 -6.79 11.43
N ARG A 170 4.38 -5.73 12.13
CA ARG A 170 3.44 -5.88 13.26
C ARG A 170 2.15 -6.58 12.86
N GLN A 171 1.62 -6.32 11.66
CA GLN A 171 0.41 -6.99 11.21
C GLN A 171 0.66 -8.43 10.78
N ILE A 172 1.80 -8.74 10.15
CA ILE A 172 2.20 -10.12 9.86
C ILE A 172 2.23 -10.96 11.15
N ASP A 173 2.84 -10.44 12.22
CA ASP A 173 2.90 -11.12 13.52
C ASP A 173 1.50 -11.34 14.11
N ARG A 174 0.60 -10.35 13.98
CA ARG A 174 -0.78 -10.43 14.49
C ARG A 174 -1.70 -11.32 13.67
N MET A 175 -1.33 -11.65 12.44
CA MET A 175 -2.11 -12.57 11.61
C MET A 175 -1.90 -14.04 12.00
N GLU A 176 -0.97 -14.33 12.93
CA GLU A 176 -0.86 -15.65 13.52
C GLU A 176 -2.21 -16.07 14.15
N GLY A 177 -2.70 -17.24 13.76
CA GLY A 177 -3.99 -17.78 14.24
C GLY A 177 -5.23 -17.24 13.52
N VAL A 178 -5.10 -16.28 12.58
CA VAL A 178 -6.26 -15.87 11.75
C VAL A 178 -6.60 -16.98 10.75
N PRO A 179 -7.85 -17.48 10.71
CA PRO A 179 -8.18 -18.66 9.91
C PRO A 179 -8.01 -18.49 8.39
N ALA A 180 -7.66 -19.58 7.72
CA ALA A 180 -7.75 -19.72 6.26
C ALA A 180 -9.22 -19.94 5.87
N THR A 181 -9.95 -18.84 5.65
CA THR A 181 -11.39 -18.88 5.33
C THR A 181 -11.69 -19.20 3.87
N GLY A 182 -10.71 -19.11 2.97
CA GLY A 182 -10.92 -19.21 1.51
C GLY A 182 -11.72 -18.04 0.93
N LEU A 183 -12.01 -17.01 1.73
CA LEU A 183 -12.78 -15.84 1.33
C LEU A 183 -11.85 -14.65 1.09
N LEU A 184 -12.04 -13.98 -0.06
CA LEU A 184 -11.28 -12.77 -0.35
C LEU A 184 -11.53 -11.73 0.75
N ARG A 185 -10.46 -11.07 1.19
CA ARG A 185 -10.43 -10.00 2.22
C ARG A 185 -10.47 -10.48 3.67
N THR A 186 -10.90 -11.70 3.96
CA THR A 186 -10.92 -12.24 5.33
C THR A 186 -10.04 -13.49 5.51
N ASP A 187 -9.48 -14.04 4.44
CA ASP A 187 -8.58 -15.19 4.51
C ASP A 187 -7.21 -14.80 5.07
N GLY A 188 -6.85 -15.40 6.21
CA GLY A 188 -5.62 -15.09 6.93
C GLY A 188 -4.36 -15.32 6.10
N VAL A 189 -4.26 -16.48 5.43
CA VAL A 189 -3.09 -16.85 4.61
C VAL A 189 -2.91 -15.89 3.44
N HIS A 190 -3.99 -15.54 2.73
CA HIS A 190 -3.95 -14.59 1.63
C HIS A 190 -3.59 -13.16 2.06
N GLN A 191 -4.06 -12.73 3.24
CA GLN A 191 -3.68 -11.43 3.77
C GLN A 191 -2.22 -11.39 4.18
N THR A 192 -1.74 -12.41 4.90
CA THR A 192 -0.32 -12.56 5.25
C THR A 192 0.56 -12.57 4.01
N ALA A 193 0.19 -13.34 2.98
CA ALA A 193 0.87 -13.33 1.70
C ALA A 193 0.92 -11.96 1.02
N SER A 194 -0.17 -11.21 1.08
CA SER A 194 -0.24 -9.85 0.51
C SER A 194 0.63 -8.87 1.28
N MET A 195 0.75 -9.03 2.60
CA MET A 195 1.62 -8.20 3.44
C MET A 195 3.10 -8.51 3.21
N TYR A 196 3.51 -9.78 3.14
CA TYR A 196 4.89 -10.12 2.79
C TYR A 196 5.28 -9.60 1.41
N MET A 197 4.36 -9.72 0.43
CA MET A 197 4.54 -9.16 -0.90
C MET A 197 4.78 -7.65 -0.88
N ALA A 198 4.01 -6.91 -0.08
CA ALA A 198 4.24 -5.48 0.09
C ALA A 198 5.54 -5.18 0.87
N LEU A 199 5.85 -5.97 1.90
CA LEU A 199 6.98 -5.77 2.79
C LEU A 199 8.31 -5.84 2.04
N TRP A 200 8.56 -6.90 1.26
CA TRP A 200 9.82 -6.99 0.53
C TRP A 200 9.97 -5.88 -0.51
N GLN A 201 8.87 -5.43 -1.15
CA GLN A 201 8.91 -4.30 -2.09
C GLN A 201 9.23 -2.97 -1.40
N VAL A 202 8.69 -2.75 -0.20
CA VAL A 202 9.01 -1.57 0.63
C VAL A 202 10.48 -1.61 1.06
N LEU A 203 10.95 -2.75 1.58
CA LEU A 203 12.33 -2.93 2.03
C LEU A 203 13.33 -2.76 0.88
N LEU A 204 12.99 -3.28 -0.30
CA LEU A 204 13.81 -3.11 -1.51
C LEU A 204 13.84 -1.65 -1.96
N SER A 205 12.71 -0.94 -1.89
CA SER A 205 12.64 0.51 -2.19
C SER A 205 13.54 1.34 -1.26
N LEU A 206 13.58 0.94 0.03
CA LEU A 206 14.45 1.51 1.06
C LEU A 206 15.94 1.10 0.93
N GLY A 207 16.26 0.11 0.11
CA GLY A 207 17.61 -0.44 -0.01
C GLY A 207 18.04 -1.35 1.16
N ARG A 208 17.09 -1.87 1.93
CA ARG A 208 17.32 -2.77 3.08
C ARG A 208 17.50 -4.22 2.62
N PHE A 209 18.57 -4.50 1.90
CA PHE A 209 18.75 -5.74 1.15
C PHE A 209 18.76 -7.02 2.00
N ASP A 210 19.41 -7.01 3.16
CA ASP A 210 19.40 -8.18 4.05
C ASP A 210 17.97 -8.45 4.56
N GLU A 211 17.25 -7.39 4.93
CA GLU A 211 15.86 -7.49 5.38
C GLU A 211 14.92 -7.96 4.26
N VAL A 212 15.21 -7.64 2.99
CA VAL A 212 14.49 -8.20 1.83
C VAL A 212 14.64 -9.72 1.78
N VAL A 213 15.86 -10.23 1.94
CA VAL A 213 16.14 -11.67 1.92
C VAL A 213 15.42 -12.36 3.09
N THR A 214 15.53 -11.81 4.29
CA THR A 214 14.80 -12.33 5.47
C THR A 214 13.29 -12.36 5.23
N ALA A 215 12.69 -11.27 4.73
CA ALA A 215 11.25 -11.24 4.48
C ALA A 215 10.80 -12.25 3.41
N LEU A 216 11.63 -12.52 2.40
CA LEU A 216 11.36 -13.57 1.40
C LEU A 216 11.45 -14.96 2.02
N ASP A 217 12.49 -15.22 2.82
CA ASP A 217 12.71 -16.52 3.46
C ASP A 217 11.60 -16.83 4.49
N ASP A 218 11.20 -15.86 5.31
CA ASP A 218 10.09 -15.97 6.26
C ASP A 218 8.77 -16.25 5.55
N TYR A 219 8.51 -15.55 4.44
CA TYR A 219 7.30 -15.78 3.66
C TYR A 219 7.28 -17.18 3.03
N ILE A 220 8.40 -17.62 2.45
CA ILE A 220 8.52 -18.96 1.85
C ILE A 220 8.35 -20.03 2.92
N ALA A 221 8.90 -19.84 4.12
CA ALA A 221 8.69 -20.73 5.26
C ALA A 221 7.20 -20.78 5.65
N HIS A 222 6.54 -19.62 5.74
CA HIS A 222 5.10 -19.54 6.00
C HIS A 222 4.26 -20.29 4.95
N LEU A 223 4.61 -20.18 3.67
CA LEU A 223 3.90 -20.91 2.60
C LEU A 223 4.04 -22.42 2.71
N ARG A 224 5.14 -22.94 3.27
CA ARG A 224 5.36 -24.38 3.45
C ARG A 224 4.51 -24.96 4.58
N THR A 225 4.15 -24.16 5.59
CA THR A 225 3.33 -24.63 6.72
C THR A 225 1.83 -24.58 6.43
N HIS A 226 1.43 -24.01 5.29
CA HIS A 226 0.03 -23.84 4.94
C HIS A 226 -0.27 -24.51 3.59
N GLN A 227 -1.07 -25.57 3.62
CA GLN A 227 -1.77 -25.99 2.41
C GLN A 227 -2.84 -24.93 2.14
N SER A 228 -2.65 -24.08 1.13
CA SER A 228 -3.61 -23.03 0.84
C SER A 228 -4.81 -23.61 0.10
N PRO A 229 -6.04 -23.53 0.66
CA PRO A 229 -7.25 -23.86 -0.08
C PRO A 229 -7.60 -22.79 -1.13
N PHE A 230 -6.84 -21.68 -1.15
CA PHE A 230 -7.18 -20.51 -1.93
C PHE A 230 -6.10 -20.23 -2.97
N GLY A 231 -6.33 -20.72 -4.20
CA GLY A 231 -5.39 -20.56 -5.32
C GLY A 231 -4.98 -19.12 -5.63
N ARG A 232 -5.60 -18.08 -5.04
CA ARG A 232 -5.19 -16.68 -5.23
C ARG A 232 -3.88 -16.31 -4.52
N VAL A 233 -3.44 -17.11 -3.55
CA VAL A 233 -2.12 -16.94 -2.91
C VAL A 233 -0.98 -17.25 -3.88
N VAL A 234 -1.27 -18.07 -4.92
CA VAL A 234 -0.27 -18.60 -5.87
C VAL A 234 0.57 -17.49 -6.49
N PHE A 235 -0.05 -16.38 -6.86
CA PHE A 235 0.66 -15.25 -7.46
C PHE A 235 1.75 -14.71 -6.53
N ASN A 236 1.39 -14.37 -5.29
CA ASN A 236 2.36 -13.75 -4.37
C ASN A 236 3.49 -14.73 -4.05
N GLY A 237 3.15 -16.01 -3.87
CA GLY A 237 4.12 -17.06 -3.60
C GLY A 237 5.10 -17.27 -4.76
N CYS A 238 4.60 -17.47 -5.98
CA CYS A 238 5.47 -17.69 -7.15
C CYS A 238 6.37 -16.48 -7.43
N CYS A 239 5.85 -15.25 -7.34
CA CYS A 239 6.66 -14.04 -7.54
C CYS A 239 7.78 -13.91 -6.49
N SER A 240 7.50 -14.23 -5.22
CA SER A 240 8.50 -14.15 -4.15
C SER A 240 9.54 -15.27 -4.27
N MET A 241 9.13 -16.48 -4.63
CA MET A 241 10.04 -17.60 -4.90
C MET A 241 10.91 -17.37 -6.13
N LEU A 242 10.37 -16.77 -7.21
CA LEU A 242 11.15 -16.32 -8.36
C LEU A 242 12.26 -15.36 -7.93
N LEU A 243 11.90 -14.29 -7.21
CA LEU A 243 12.85 -13.28 -6.79
C LEU A 243 13.95 -13.90 -5.93
N ARG A 244 13.59 -14.76 -4.98
CA ARG A 244 14.55 -15.45 -4.12
C ARG A 244 15.43 -16.47 -4.85
N THR A 245 14.89 -17.13 -5.88
CA THR A 245 15.66 -18.02 -6.78
C THR A 245 16.73 -17.24 -7.53
N ASP A 246 16.39 -16.06 -8.08
CA ASP A 246 17.37 -15.20 -8.76
C ASP A 246 18.49 -14.76 -7.80
N ILE A 247 18.16 -14.48 -6.54
CA ILE A 247 19.14 -14.14 -5.50
C ILE A 247 20.11 -15.30 -5.24
N HIS A 248 19.59 -16.51 -5.04
CA HIS A 248 20.44 -17.71 -4.89
C HIS A 248 21.35 -17.90 -6.10
N ALA A 249 20.80 -17.79 -7.31
CA ALA A 249 21.57 -17.94 -8.54
C ALA A 249 22.69 -16.90 -8.66
N ARG A 250 22.44 -15.63 -8.31
CA ARG A 250 23.46 -14.57 -8.34
C ARG A 250 24.55 -14.73 -7.29
N ARG A 251 24.27 -15.43 -6.19
CA ARG A 251 25.23 -15.80 -5.14
C ARG A 251 26.01 -17.07 -5.48
N GLY A 252 25.74 -17.71 -6.61
CA GLY A 252 26.33 -19.01 -6.95
C GLY A 252 25.79 -20.19 -6.13
N GLU A 253 24.69 -19.99 -5.40
CA GLU A 253 24.05 -21.01 -4.55
C GLU A 253 23.17 -21.95 -5.41
N VAL A 254 23.81 -22.68 -6.33
CA VAL A 254 23.15 -23.45 -7.41
C VAL A 254 22.09 -24.43 -6.88
N GLU A 255 22.42 -25.23 -5.87
CA GLU A 255 21.50 -26.23 -5.32
C GLU A 255 20.30 -25.58 -4.63
N ALA A 256 20.50 -24.44 -3.96
CA ALA A 256 19.42 -23.69 -3.33
C ALA A 256 18.50 -23.07 -4.39
N ALA A 257 19.06 -22.50 -5.45
CA ALA A 257 18.29 -21.99 -6.58
C ALA A 257 17.45 -23.10 -7.25
N ARG A 258 18.07 -24.27 -7.53
CA ARG A 258 17.39 -25.44 -8.11
C ARG A 258 16.24 -25.92 -7.23
N ALA A 259 16.49 -26.11 -5.94
CA ALA A 259 15.50 -26.58 -4.99
C ALA A 259 14.30 -25.62 -4.91
N LEU A 260 14.57 -24.30 -4.90
CA LEU A 260 13.52 -23.30 -4.80
C LEU A 260 12.72 -23.14 -6.11
N ALA A 261 13.37 -23.17 -7.27
CA ALA A 261 12.68 -23.14 -8.56
C ALA A 261 11.74 -24.35 -8.72
N SER A 262 12.20 -25.54 -8.35
CA SER A 262 11.37 -26.76 -8.35
C SER A 262 10.19 -26.64 -7.37
N ALA A 263 10.43 -26.10 -6.17
CA ALA A 263 9.37 -25.82 -5.20
C ALA A 263 8.34 -24.82 -5.75
N CYS A 264 8.78 -23.77 -6.44
CA CYS A 264 7.91 -22.78 -7.08
C CYS A 264 7.00 -23.41 -8.15
N GLY A 265 7.56 -24.29 -9.00
CA GLY A 265 6.80 -25.01 -10.02
C GLY A 265 5.74 -25.94 -9.41
N ARG A 266 6.12 -26.73 -8.40
CA ARG A 266 5.16 -27.59 -7.68
C ARG A 266 4.07 -26.78 -6.99
N TYR A 267 4.45 -25.73 -6.28
CA TYR A 267 3.51 -24.82 -5.61
C TYR A 267 2.52 -24.22 -6.59
N TYR A 268 2.97 -23.79 -7.78
CA TYR A 268 2.08 -23.32 -8.85
C TYR A 268 1.07 -24.38 -9.27
N VAL A 269 1.53 -25.58 -9.65
CA VAL A 269 0.65 -26.66 -10.14
C VAL A 269 -0.37 -27.07 -9.07
N GLU A 270 0.07 -27.32 -7.84
CA GLU A 270 -0.79 -27.75 -6.73
C GLU A 270 -1.89 -26.72 -6.44
N ASN A 271 -1.56 -25.42 -6.43
CA ASN A 271 -2.56 -24.38 -6.17
C ASN A 271 -3.49 -24.12 -7.37
N MET A 272 -3.00 -24.29 -8.59
CA MET A 272 -3.83 -24.10 -9.79
C MET A 272 -4.91 -25.17 -9.93
N LEU A 273 -4.67 -26.40 -9.48
CA LEU A 273 -5.68 -27.45 -9.45
C LEU A 273 -6.87 -27.12 -8.54
N ASN A 274 -6.66 -26.30 -7.52
CA ASN A 274 -7.69 -25.88 -6.56
C ASN A 274 -8.36 -24.56 -6.93
N LEU A 275 -7.96 -23.93 -8.04
CA LEU A 275 -8.47 -22.63 -8.42
C LEU A 275 -9.82 -22.77 -9.13
N GLU A 276 -10.82 -22.04 -8.64
CA GLU A 276 -12.12 -21.94 -9.28
C GLU A 276 -11.97 -21.45 -10.74
N GLN A 277 -12.70 -22.03 -11.68
CA GLN A 277 -12.60 -21.65 -13.10
C GLN A 277 -13.39 -20.37 -13.40
N LYS A 278 -12.74 -19.20 -13.29
CA LYS A 278 -13.28 -17.91 -13.75
C LYS A 278 -12.27 -17.15 -14.60
N SER A 279 -12.76 -16.48 -15.64
CA SER A 279 -11.94 -15.71 -16.59
C SER A 279 -11.13 -14.59 -15.93
N GLN A 280 -11.63 -14.00 -14.85
CA GLN A 280 -10.90 -13.02 -14.06
C GLN A 280 -9.57 -13.57 -13.52
N TRP A 281 -9.54 -14.86 -13.15
CA TRP A 281 -8.34 -15.46 -12.58
C TRP A 281 -7.24 -15.68 -13.61
N PHE A 282 -7.59 -15.89 -14.87
CA PHE A 282 -6.60 -16.13 -15.93
C PHE A 282 -5.52 -15.02 -16.00
N LYS A 283 -5.92 -13.75 -15.80
CA LYS A 283 -4.96 -12.64 -15.79
C LYS A 283 -4.03 -12.64 -14.57
N GLU A 284 -4.56 -13.01 -13.41
CA GLU A 284 -3.79 -13.07 -12.16
C GLU A 284 -2.86 -14.30 -12.13
N THR A 285 -3.33 -15.42 -12.68
CA THR A 285 -2.56 -16.68 -12.73
C THR A 285 -1.52 -16.68 -13.84
N ARG A 286 -1.73 -15.97 -14.95
CA ARG A 286 -0.71 -15.80 -15.99
C ARG A 286 0.61 -15.29 -15.41
N ARG A 287 0.58 -14.31 -14.51
CA ARG A 287 1.80 -13.82 -13.90
C ARG A 287 2.45 -14.85 -12.95
N ALA A 288 1.65 -15.65 -12.25
CA ALA A 288 2.17 -16.75 -11.42
C ALA A 288 2.85 -17.84 -12.28
N HIS A 289 2.25 -18.14 -13.44
CA HIS A 289 2.81 -19.02 -14.46
C HIS A 289 4.13 -18.48 -15.01
N ASP A 290 4.15 -17.21 -15.43
CA ASP A 290 5.35 -16.57 -15.96
C ASP A 290 6.46 -16.56 -14.90
N ALA A 291 6.11 -16.30 -13.62
CA ALA A 291 7.06 -16.34 -12.52
C ALA A 291 7.62 -17.75 -12.24
N SER A 292 6.78 -18.78 -12.26
CA SER A 292 7.23 -20.16 -12.05
C SER A 292 8.09 -20.68 -13.20
N GLY A 293 7.72 -20.38 -14.45
CA GLY A 293 8.53 -20.68 -15.63
C GLY A 293 9.88 -19.96 -15.62
N MET A 294 9.88 -18.67 -15.27
CA MET A 294 11.12 -17.88 -15.19
C MET A 294 12.06 -18.38 -14.08
N ALA A 295 11.52 -18.90 -12.96
CA ALA A 295 12.35 -19.49 -11.91
C ALA A 295 13.11 -20.73 -12.42
N LEU A 296 12.47 -21.55 -13.27
CA LEU A 296 13.12 -22.68 -13.93
C LEU A 296 14.15 -22.20 -14.97
N GLU A 297 13.82 -21.18 -15.78
CA GLU A 297 14.75 -20.61 -16.76
C GLU A 297 16.05 -20.09 -16.11
N ILE A 298 15.96 -19.49 -14.92
CA ILE A 298 17.14 -19.05 -14.16
C ILE A 298 18.08 -20.21 -13.88
N VAL A 299 17.55 -21.35 -13.44
CA VAL A 299 18.33 -22.56 -13.14
C VAL A 299 18.92 -23.17 -14.42
N GLU A 300 18.12 -23.28 -15.48
CA GLU A 300 18.61 -23.78 -16.78
C GLU A 300 19.76 -22.93 -17.33
N ARG A 301 19.67 -21.61 -17.21
CA ARG A 301 20.74 -20.70 -17.62
C ARG A 301 21.98 -20.88 -16.75
N LEU A 302 21.81 -21.01 -15.45
CA LEU A 302 22.91 -21.22 -14.49
C LEU A 302 23.67 -22.52 -14.81
N GLU A 303 22.95 -23.63 -15.01
CA GLU A 303 23.53 -24.93 -15.36
C GLU A 303 24.19 -24.93 -16.74
N ALA A 304 23.57 -24.27 -17.71
CA ALA A 304 24.11 -24.11 -19.06
C ALA A 304 25.22 -23.04 -19.15
N LYS A 305 25.62 -22.42 -18.03
CA LYS A 305 26.60 -21.32 -17.96
C LYS A 305 26.27 -20.16 -18.91
N LYS A 306 24.97 -19.91 -19.13
CA LYS A 306 24.47 -18.80 -19.93
C LYS A 306 24.39 -17.52 -19.08
N PRO A 307 24.39 -16.34 -19.71
CA PRO A 307 24.15 -15.09 -19.01
C PRO A 307 22.83 -15.14 -18.23
N ALA A 308 22.89 -14.73 -16.95
CA ALA A 308 21.72 -14.57 -16.10
C ALA A 308 20.72 -13.59 -16.73
N LEU A 309 19.44 -13.74 -16.41
CA LEU A 309 18.40 -12.79 -16.78
C LEU A 309 18.73 -11.39 -16.23
N SER A 310 18.31 -10.36 -16.97
CA SER A 310 18.47 -8.99 -16.49
C SER A 310 17.62 -8.78 -15.24
N PRO A 311 18.11 -8.02 -14.24
CA PRO A 311 17.34 -7.74 -13.03
C PRO A 311 15.97 -7.12 -13.32
N ALA A 312 15.88 -6.24 -14.32
CA ALA A 312 14.63 -5.61 -14.75
C ALA A 312 13.58 -6.65 -15.22
N VAL A 313 13.98 -7.67 -15.99
CA VAL A 313 13.07 -8.72 -16.46
C VAL A 313 12.54 -9.56 -15.28
N VAL A 314 13.44 -9.93 -14.36
CA VAL A 314 13.06 -10.71 -13.16
C VAL A 314 12.10 -9.90 -12.29
N LEU A 315 12.40 -8.62 -12.06
CA LEU A 315 11.60 -7.78 -11.17
C LEU A 315 10.22 -7.46 -11.78
N GLU A 316 10.12 -7.18 -13.09
CA GLU A 316 8.84 -6.95 -13.78
C GLU A 316 7.89 -8.16 -13.62
N ALA A 317 8.45 -9.37 -13.67
CA ALA A 317 7.69 -10.60 -13.43
C ALA A 317 7.30 -10.80 -11.94
N ALA A 318 8.03 -10.17 -11.02
CA ALA A 318 7.87 -10.37 -9.59
C ALA A 318 7.05 -9.28 -8.86
N HIS A 319 7.01 -8.02 -9.32
CA HIS A 319 6.43 -6.92 -8.54
C HIS A 319 4.92 -6.67 -8.77
N ARG A 320 4.30 -5.86 -7.90
CA ARG A 320 2.87 -5.48 -7.97
C ARG A 320 2.63 -3.97 -8.14
N LEU A 321 3.68 -3.20 -8.41
CA LEU A 321 3.56 -1.77 -8.65
C LEU A 321 2.80 -1.47 -9.95
N PHE A 322 1.83 -0.55 -9.85
CA PHE A 322 1.04 -0.06 -10.99
C PHE A 322 1.47 1.34 -11.41
N ASP A 323 2.16 2.08 -10.55
CA ASP A 323 2.75 3.36 -10.89
C ASP A 323 4.09 3.12 -11.62
N PRO A 324 4.24 3.57 -12.88
CA PRO A 324 5.45 3.31 -13.66
C PRO A 324 6.71 3.90 -13.03
N ARG A 325 6.62 5.05 -12.34
CA ARG A 325 7.78 5.70 -11.71
C ARG A 325 8.25 4.91 -10.49
N ALA A 326 7.29 4.42 -9.70
CA ALA A 326 7.57 3.52 -8.59
C ALA A 326 8.23 2.22 -9.06
N ALA A 327 7.71 1.60 -10.13
CA ALA A 327 8.27 0.38 -10.71
C ALA A 327 9.70 0.60 -11.21
N GLU A 328 9.96 1.70 -11.92
CA GLU A 328 11.28 2.06 -12.42
C GLU A 328 12.29 2.29 -11.27
N ALA A 329 11.86 2.97 -10.20
CA ALA A 329 12.69 3.16 -9.01
C ALA A 329 13.02 1.84 -8.31
N LEU A 330 12.05 0.94 -8.16
CA LEU A 330 12.25 -0.39 -7.60
C LEU A 330 13.21 -1.22 -8.47
N SER A 331 13.11 -1.13 -9.80
CA SER A 331 14.01 -1.79 -10.76
C SER A 331 15.46 -1.37 -10.56
N ARG A 332 15.74 -0.06 -10.47
CA ARG A 332 17.09 0.45 -10.17
C ARG A 332 17.63 -0.03 -8.83
N ARG A 333 16.78 -0.11 -7.80
CA ARG A 333 17.17 -0.64 -6.48
C ARG A 333 17.54 -2.12 -6.57
N TYR A 334 16.77 -2.90 -7.33
CA TYR A 334 17.07 -4.31 -7.54
C TYR A 334 18.35 -4.52 -8.35
N GLU A 335 18.57 -3.73 -9.41
CA GLU A 335 19.83 -3.76 -10.16
C GLU A 335 21.04 -3.49 -9.27
N THR A 336 20.94 -2.49 -8.39
CA THR A 336 21.98 -2.17 -7.39
C THR A 336 22.24 -3.36 -6.46
N PHE A 337 21.18 -3.97 -5.95
CA PHE A 337 21.29 -5.17 -5.11
C PHE A 337 21.96 -6.33 -5.84
N CYS A 338 21.51 -6.64 -7.06
CA CYS A 338 22.06 -7.70 -7.89
C CYS A 338 23.54 -7.49 -8.22
N ALA A 339 23.96 -6.24 -8.46
CA ALA A 339 25.36 -5.90 -8.68
C ALA A 339 26.21 -6.20 -7.43
N ALA A 340 25.70 -5.88 -6.24
CA ALA A 340 26.38 -6.16 -4.97
C ALA A 340 26.52 -7.67 -4.70
N GLN A 341 25.54 -8.50 -5.10
CA GLN A 341 25.62 -9.95 -4.90
C GLN A 341 26.73 -10.60 -5.75
N ARG A 342 26.96 -10.10 -6.97
CA ARG A 342 28.01 -10.61 -7.86
C ARG A 342 29.42 -10.25 -7.39
N ALA A 343 29.58 -9.15 -6.66
CA ALA A 343 30.88 -8.74 -6.14
C ALA A 343 31.33 -9.58 -4.93
N ALA A 344 30.39 -10.28 -4.28
CA ALA A 344 30.65 -11.08 -3.08
C ALA A 344 30.82 -12.60 -3.38
N ALA A 345 30.56 -13.03 -4.62
CA ALA A 345 30.65 -14.42 -5.07
C ALA A 345 31.95 -14.67 -5.85
#